data_AF-A0A2N5KRW4-F1
#
_entry.id   AF-A0A2N5KRW4-F1
#
_cell.length_a   1.000
_cell.length_b   1.000
_cell.length_c   1.000
_cell.angle_alpha   90.00
_cell.angle_beta   90.00
_cell.angle_gamma   90.00
#
_symmetry.space_group_name_H-M   'P 1'
#
loop_
_entity.id
_entity.type
_entity.pdbx_description
1 polymer ?
#
loop_
_entity_poly.entity_id
_entity_poly.type
_entity_poly.pdbx_seq_one_letter_code
_entity_poly.pdbx_strand_id
1 'polypeptide(L)'
;MSSAASGGGRALGGAGTLGWVRDRGVYVAFAALVLFNLAFTNNFASVGTLTNLLVQVSPILLCSLGMALVIGTEGIDLSVGSVMALASAALPLYLGYGWPIALFIAL
;
A
#
# COMPACT_ATOMS: atom_id res chain seq x y z
N MET A 1 24.02 -59.50 -3.01
CA MET A 1 24.14 -58.88 -4.34
C MET A 1 23.00 -57.89 -4.46
N SER A 2 23.35 -56.60 -4.64
CA SER A 2 22.53 -55.51 -5.20
C SER A 2 21.18 -55.20 -4.55
N SER A 3 20.77 -53.97 -4.31
CA SER A 3 21.24 -52.69 -4.82
C SER A 3 20.69 -51.60 -3.93
N ALA A 4 21.53 -50.59 -3.69
CA ALA A 4 21.08 -49.29 -3.26
C ALA A 4 20.07 -48.72 -4.26
N ALA A 5 19.08 -48.00 -3.73
CA ALA A 5 18.41 -46.92 -4.44
C ALA A 5 17.89 -45.93 -3.38
N SER A 6 18.84 -45.16 -2.87
CA SER A 6 18.58 -43.87 -2.24
C SER A 6 17.81 -42.99 -3.22
N GLY A 7 16.48 -42.97 -3.08
CA GLY A 7 15.59 -42.01 -3.73
C GLY A 7 15.74 -40.64 -3.09
N GLY A 8 16.92 -40.04 -3.22
CA GLY A 8 17.17 -38.63 -2.94
C GLY A 8 16.45 -37.78 -3.98
N GLY A 9 15.14 -37.68 -3.85
CA GLY A 9 14.32 -36.70 -4.57
C GLY A 9 14.76 -35.32 -4.13
N ARG A 10 15.60 -34.67 -4.93
CA ARG A 10 15.96 -33.27 -4.78
C ARG A 10 14.65 -32.47 -4.81
N ALA A 11 14.16 -32.05 -3.66
CA ALA A 11 13.13 -31.02 -3.57
C ALA A 11 13.76 -29.73 -4.10
N LEU A 12 13.68 -29.55 -5.42
CA LEU A 12 14.24 -28.43 -6.15
C LEU A 12 13.50 -27.14 -5.74
N GLY A 13 14.03 -26.44 -4.73
CA GLY A 13 14.11 -24.97 -4.60
C GLY A 13 12.83 -24.11 -4.55
N GLY A 14 11.69 -24.54 -5.06
CA GLY A 14 10.51 -23.69 -5.26
C GLY A 14 9.67 -23.46 -4.00
N ALA A 15 9.64 -24.43 -3.08
CA ALA A 15 8.85 -24.32 -1.85
C ALA A 15 9.42 -23.25 -0.88
N GLY A 16 10.75 -23.12 -0.82
CA GLY A 16 11.42 -22.14 0.04
C GLY A 16 11.26 -20.71 -0.47
N THR A 17 11.45 -20.49 -1.77
CA THR A 17 11.33 -19.15 -2.36
C THR A 17 9.89 -18.66 -2.38
N LEU A 18 8.92 -19.54 -2.69
CA LEU A 18 7.51 -19.15 -2.71
C LEU A 18 6.95 -18.89 -1.30
N GLY A 19 7.39 -19.65 -0.29
CA GLY A 19 7.09 -19.38 1.12
C GLY A 19 7.68 -18.04 1.58
N TRP A 20 8.95 -17.79 1.27
CA TRP A 20 9.65 -16.56 1.64
C TRP A 20 9.01 -15.29 1.05
N VAL A 21 8.60 -15.34 -0.23
CA VAL A 21 7.89 -14.21 -0.87
C VAL A 21 6.53 -13.97 -0.21
N ARG A 22 5.85 -15.03 0.25
CA ARG A 22 4.55 -14.90 0.93
C ARG A 22 4.70 -14.29 2.32
N ASP A 23 5.72 -14.69 3.07
CA ASP A 23 6.00 -14.18 4.42
C ASP A 23 6.48 -12.73 4.40
N ARG A 24 7.16 -12.30 3.33
CA ARG A 24 7.69 -10.92 3.17
C ARG A 24 6.97 -10.14 2.07
N GLY A 25 5.75 -10.53 1.74
CA GLY A 25 5.02 -10.06 0.56
C GLY A 25 4.95 -8.54 0.44
N VAL A 26 4.73 -7.84 1.56
CA VAL A 26 4.66 -6.36 1.58
C VAL A 26 5.98 -5.72 1.15
N TYR A 27 7.11 -6.18 1.70
CA TYR A 27 8.43 -5.64 1.37
C TYR A 27 8.83 -5.98 -0.07
N VAL A 28 8.53 -7.20 -0.52
CA VAL A 28 8.79 -7.65 -1.88
C VAL A 28 7.95 -6.85 -2.88
N ALA A 29 6.65 -6.67 -2.61
CA ALA A 29 5.76 -5.88 -3.44
C ALA A 29 6.17 -4.40 -3.49
N PHE A 30 6.57 -3.81 -2.35
CA PHE A 30 7.08 -2.45 -2.31
C PHE A 30 8.35 -2.28 -3.15
N ALA A 31 9.34 -3.16 -2.96
CA ALA A 31 10.57 -3.13 -3.73
C ALA A 31 10.30 -3.30 -5.24
N ALA A 32 9.41 -4.23 -5.61
CA ALA A 32 9.01 -4.45 -6.99
C ALA A 32 8.34 -3.20 -7.60
N LEU A 33 7.41 -2.56 -6.87
CA LEU A 33 6.75 -1.32 -7.30
C LEU A 33 7.73 -0.16 -7.49
N VAL A 34 8.69 0.00 -6.59
CA VAL A 34 9.74 1.04 -6.69
C VAL A 34 10.63 0.79 -7.89
N LEU A 35 11.12 -0.44 -8.08
CA LEU A 35 11.95 -0.81 -9.23
C LEU A 35 11.20 -0.64 -10.55
N PHE A 36 9.93 -1.03 -10.59
CA PHE A 36 9.08 -0.82 -11.75
C PHE A 36 8.95 0.67 -12.09
N ASN A 37 8.63 1.52 -11.11
CA ASN A 37 8.49 2.95 -11.36
C ASN A 37 9.82 3.62 -11.74
N LEU A 38 10.95 3.17 -11.20
CA LEU A 38 12.27 3.64 -11.63
C LEU A 38 12.55 3.31 -13.09
N ALA A 39 12.14 2.14 -13.56
CA ALA A 39 12.40 1.68 -14.92
C ALA A 39 11.41 2.24 -15.96
N PHE A 40 10.15 2.41 -15.59
CA PHE A 40 9.07 2.71 -16.54
C PHE A 40 8.44 4.10 -16.37
N THR A 41 8.65 4.78 -15.23
CA THR A 41 8.05 6.10 -14.96
C THR A 41 9.10 7.19 -15.05
N ASN A 42 8.96 8.08 -16.04
CA ASN A 42 9.84 9.23 -16.19
C ASN A 42 9.79 10.12 -14.94
N ASN A 43 10.96 10.62 -14.52
CA ASN A 43 11.08 11.57 -13.41
C ASN A 43 10.62 11.04 -12.04
N PHE A 44 10.46 9.72 -11.88
CA PHE A 44 10.01 9.10 -10.63
C PHE A 44 10.89 9.45 -9.44
N ALA A 45 12.22 9.35 -9.62
CA ALA A 45 13.20 9.68 -8.58
C ALA A 45 13.54 11.17 -8.47
N SER A 46 12.80 12.05 -9.16
CA SER A 46 13.02 13.49 -9.03
C SER A 46 12.58 14.01 -7.66
N VAL A 47 13.23 15.07 -7.21
CA VAL A 47 12.88 15.73 -5.93
C VAL A 47 11.41 16.17 -5.94
N GLY A 48 10.91 16.73 -7.05
CA GLY A 48 9.53 17.19 -7.16
C GLY A 48 8.50 16.05 -7.06
N THR A 49 8.75 14.92 -7.72
CA THR A 49 7.87 13.75 -7.61
C THR A 49 7.91 13.16 -6.20
N LEU A 50 9.09 13.03 -5.61
CA LEU A 50 9.27 12.56 -4.23
C LEU A 50 8.55 13.47 -3.23
N THR A 51 8.71 14.79 -3.32
CA THR A 51 8.03 15.73 -2.44
C THR A 51 6.52 15.68 -2.61
N ASN A 52 6.02 15.55 -3.85
CA ASN A 52 4.60 15.42 -4.10
C ASN A 52 4.02 14.16 -3.47
N LEU A 53 4.70 13.01 -3.62
CA LEU A 53 4.30 11.76 -2.99
C LEU A 53 4.33 11.87 -1.46
N LEU A 54 5.36 12.49 -0.88
CA LEU A 54 5.47 12.69 0.57
C LEU A 54 4.36 13.60 1.10
N VAL A 55 4.04 14.69 0.41
CA VAL A 55 2.94 15.60 0.82
C VAL A 55 1.59 14.90 0.68
N GLN A 56 1.36 14.13 -0.38
CA GLN A 56 0.10 13.40 -0.59
C GLN A 56 -0.11 12.26 0.41
N VAL A 57 0.96 11.55 0.81
CA VAL A 57 0.86 10.44 1.76
C VAL A 57 0.83 10.91 3.23
N SER A 58 1.33 12.11 3.53
CA SER A 58 1.41 12.64 4.90
C SER A 58 0.06 12.64 5.65
N PRO A 59 -1.06 13.14 5.08
CA PRO A 59 -2.38 13.07 5.73
C PRO A 59 -2.82 11.65 6.02
N ILE A 60 -2.57 10.72 5.08
CA ILE A 60 -2.94 9.30 5.23
C ILE A 60 -2.14 8.66 6.37
N LEU A 61 -0.84 8.95 6.48
CA LEU A 61 0.01 8.47 7.56
C LEU A 61 -0.47 9.00 8.92
N LEU A 62 -0.74 10.30 9.02
CA LEU A 62 -1.26 10.92 10.25
C LEU A 62 -2.58 10.30 10.69
N CYS A 63 -3.53 10.10 9.78
CA CYS A 63 -4.78 9.41 10.06
C CYS A 63 -4.56 7.95 10.47
N SER A 64 -3.67 7.22 9.78
CA SER A 64 -3.37 5.82 10.09
C SER A 64 -2.74 5.62 11.48
N LEU A 65 -1.89 6.57 11.91
CA LEU A 65 -1.32 6.59 13.25
C LEU A 65 -2.41 6.76 14.32
N GLY A 66 -3.39 7.63 14.08
CA GLY A 66 -4.57 7.77 14.94
C GLY A 66 -5.38 6.49 15.03
N MET A 67 -5.70 5.86 13.90
CA MET A 67 -6.44 4.60 13.87
C MET A 67 -5.66 3.44 14.54
N ALA A 68 -4.33 3.41 14.37
CA ALA A 68 -3.49 2.41 15.02
C ALA A 68 -3.53 2.53 16.56
N LEU A 69 -3.55 3.75 17.10
CA LEU A 69 -3.70 3.99 18.53
C LEU A 69 -5.06 3.50 19.04
N VAL A 70 -6.14 3.80 18.32
CA VAL A 70 -7.50 3.38 18.72
C VAL A 70 -7.62 1.86 18.75
N ILE A 71 -7.11 1.18 17.73
CA ILE A 71 -7.05 -0.29 17.67
C ILE A 71 -6.21 -0.85 18.82
N GLY A 72 -5.08 -0.20 19.15
CA GLY A 72 -4.23 -0.57 20.28
C GLY A 72 -4.92 -0.43 21.64
N THR A 73 -5.93 0.42 21.76
CA THR A 73 -6.76 0.61 22.96
C THR A 73 -8.04 -0.25 22.98
N GLU A 74 -8.10 -1.32 22.18
CA GLU A 74 -9.27 -2.21 22.03
C GLU A 74 -10.51 -1.53 21.40
N GLY A 75 -10.35 -0.38 20.76
CA GLY A 75 -11.39 0.28 19.98
C GLY A 75 -11.38 -0.17 18.52
N ILE A 76 -12.56 -0.39 17.93
CA ILE A 76 -12.71 -0.58 16.48
C ILE A 76 -13.18 0.74 15.87
N ASP A 77 -12.25 1.64 15.52
CA ASP A 77 -12.61 2.89 14.87
C ASP A 77 -12.51 2.79 13.34
N LEU A 78 -13.66 2.50 12.73
CA LEU A 78 -13.85 2.49 11.27
C LEU A 78 -14.35 3.84 10.73
N SER A 79 -14.64 4.81 11.60
CA SER A 79 -15.35 6.05 11.22
C SER A 79 -14.49 6.99 10.37
N VAL A 80 -13.19 7.09 10.66
CA VAL A 80 -12.27 7.93 9.88
C VAL A 80 -12.16 7.44 8.44
N GLY A 81 -12.13 6.12 8.24
CA GLY A 81 -12.08 5.50 6.92
C GLY A 81 -13.36 5.73 6.11
N SER A 82 -14.54 5.60 6.73
CA SER A 82 -15.82 5.81 6.04
C SER A 82 -16.07 7.28 5.67
N VAL A 83 -15.72 8.22 6.56
CA VAL A 83 -15.80 9.67 6.28
C VAL A 83 -14.83 10.05 5.17
N MET A 84 -13.58 9.56 5.21
CA MET A 84 -12.60 9.82 4.15
C MET A 84 -13.07 9.27 2.79
N ALA A 85 -13.67 8.08 2.76
CA ALA A 85 -14.22 7.49 1.55
C ALA A 85 -15.41 8.29 1.00
N LEU A 86 -16.34 8.72 1.87
CA LEU A 86 -17.50 9.51 1.46
C LEU A 86 -17.07 10.90 0.94
N ALA A 87 -16.21 11.59 1.67
CA ALA A 87 -15.68 12.90 1.30
C ALA A 87 -14.94 12.86 -0.05
N SER A 88 -14.07 11.86 -0.26
CA SER A 88 -13.32 11.70 -1.50
C SER A 88 -14.19 11.29 -2.70
N ALA A 89 -15.27 10.53 -2.47
CA ALA A 89 -16.23 10.21 -3.52
C ALA A 89 -17.15 11.40 -3.88
N ALA A 90 -17.54 12.22 -2.89
CA ALA A 90 -18.45 13.35 -3.07
C ALA A 90 -17.77 14.57 -3.71
N LEU A 91 -16.54 14.91 -3.30
CA LEU A 91 -15.81 16.10 -3.76
C LEU A 91 -15.80 16.27 -5.30
N PRO A 92 -15.38 15.27 -6.11
CA PRO A 92 -15.29 15.44 -7.57
C PRO A 92 -16.65 15.65 -8.26
N LEU A 93 -17.75 15.20 -7.66
CA LEU A 93 -19.10 15.39 -8.22
C LEU A 93 -19.52 16.87 -8.24
N TYR A 94 -18.97 17.68 -7.33
CA TYR A 94 -19.35 19.08 -7.15
C TYR A 94 -18.27 20.09 -7.58
N LEU A 95 -17.10 19.62 -8.04
CA LEU A 95 -16.01 20.52 -8.51
C LEU A 95 -16.45 21.47 -9.62
N GLY A 96 -17.40 21.06 -10.47
CA GLY A 96 -17.94 21.90 -11.54
C GLY A 96 -18.69 23.16 -11.07
N TYR A 97 -19.15 23.19 -9.81
CA TYR A 97 -19.81 24.34 -9.20
C TYR A 97 -18.83 25.28 -8.45
N GLY A 98 -17.54 24.96 -8.46
CA GLY A 98 -16.49 25.71 -7.77
C GLY A 98 -15.97 25.00 -6.52
N TRP A 99 -14.66 25.12 -6.28
CA TRP A 99 -13.98 24.44 -5.17
C TRP A 99 -14.57 24.74 -3.77
N PRO A 100 -15.11 25.94 -3.45
CA PRO A 100 -15.68 26.18 -2.13
C PRO A 100 -16.96 25.38 -1.88
N ILE A 101 -17.82 25.25 -2.91
CA ILE A 101 -19.07 24.50 -2.83
C ILE A 101 -18.79 23.00 -2.71
N ALA A 102 -17.84 22.50 -3.50
CA ALA A 102 -17.40 21.11 -3.43
C ALA A 102 -16.87 20.74 -2.03
N LEU A 103 -16.06 21.62 -1.42
CA LEU A 103 -15.57 21.43 -0.06
C LEU A 103 -16.69 21.44 0.98
N PHE A 104 -17.63 22.38 0.88
CA PHE A 104 -18.72 22.49 1.86
C PHE A 104 -19.66 21.27 1.84
N ILE A 105 -19.80 20.61 0.69
CA ILE A 105 -20.62 19.41 0.54
C ILE A 105 -19.87 18.14 0.98
N ALA A 106 -18.54 18.10 0.81
CA ALA A 106 -17.72 16.94 1.10
C ALA A 106 -17.26 16.83 2.57
N LEU A 107 -17.42 17.89 3.37
CA LEU A 107 -17.02 17.99 4.78
C LEU A 107 -18.23 17.84 5.71
#